data_AF-A0A1G2W8A4-F1
#
_entry.id   AF-A0A1G2W8A4-F1
#
_cell.length_a   1.000
_cell.length_b   1.000
_cell.length_c   1.000
_cell.angle_alpha   90.00
_cell.angle_beta   90.00
_cell.angle_gamma   90.00
#
_symmetry.space_group_name_H-M   'P 1'
#
loop_
_entity.id
_entity.type
_entity.pdbx_description
1 polymer ?
#
loop_
_entity_poly.entity_id
_entity_poly.type
_entity_poly.pdbx_seq_one_letter_code
_entity_poly.pdbx_strand_id
1 'polypeptide(L)'
;MQRVRRRRLTAGQKVVFGLAAAIAVGLPGWLITQSYLGKREAALFLASEAVVDGPPCPSLTEAQFDAQGLKAPKATFYEGVGFARQFGHMECRALRYGAGWGTRVYPVCQFTSPKTLVITTPKGVWRFEPGPGQPATVGVPNGQAKCVMASNFTIKALTAR
;
A
#
# COMPACT_ATOMS: atom_id res chain seq x y z
N MET A 1 -3.96 -51.06 43.47
CA MET A 1 -3.38 -50.68 42.15
C MET A 1 -4.22 -51.28 41.03
N GLN A 2 -5.17 -50.54 40.45
CA GLN A 2 -5.99 -51.02 39.32
C GLN A 2 -5.18 -50.91 38.02
N ARG A 3 -4.93 -52.04 37.36
CA ARG A 3 -4.33 -52.08 36.01
C ARG A 3 -5.32 -51.47 35.02
N VAL A 4 -5.04 -50.26 34.55
CA VAL A 4 -5.75 -49.65 33.42
C VAL A 4 -5.56 -50.56 32.19
N ARG A 5 -6.61 -51.31 31.84
CA ARG A 5 -6.63 -52.22 30.70
C ARG A 5 -6.59 -51.36 29.43
N ARG A 6 -5.40 -51.19 28.82
CA ARG A 6 -5.26 -50.52 27.52
C ARG A 6 -6.08 -51.27 26.47
N ARG A 7 -7.29 -50.80 26.19
CA ARG A 7 -8.09 -51.28 25.05
C ARG A 7 -7.32 -50.92 23.78
N ARG A 8 -6.90 -51.94 23.02
CA ARG A 8 -6.31 -51.73 21.70
C ARG A 8 -7.41 -51.28 20.75
N LEU A 9 -7.17 -50.18 20.04
CA LEU A 9 -8.06 -49.68 19.01
C LEU A 9 -8.24 -50.72 17.89
N THR A 10 -9.46 -50.90 17.42
CA THR A 10 -9.75 -51.73 16.24
C THR A 10 -9.19 -51.05 14.98
N ALA A 11 -9.02 -51.81 13.89
CA ALA A 11 -8.54 -51.25 12.62
C ALA A 11 -9.43 -50.09 12.13
N GLY A 12 -10.76 -50.23 12.24
CA GLY A 12 -11.71 -49.17 11.89
C GLY A 12 -11.56 -47.91 12.75
N GLN A 13 -11.36 -48.06 14.07
CA GLN A 13 -11.13 -46.90 14.93
C GLN A 13 -9.82 -46.16 14.57
N LYS A 14 -8.76 -46.90 14.22
CA LYS A 14 -7.50 -46.28 13.78
C LYS A 14 -7.68 -45.45 12.50
N VAL A 15 -8.47 -45.95 11.54
CA VAL A 15 -8.79 -45.23 10.30
C VAL A 15 -9.57 -43.94 10.60
N VAL A 16 -10.61 -44.02 11.43
CA VAL A 16 -11.43 -42.85 11.80
C VAL A 16 -10.58 -41.79 12.51
N PHE A 17 -9.77 -42.18 13.49
CA PHE A 17 -8.89 -41.23 14.19
C PHE A 17 -7.83 -40.62 13.26
N GLY A 18 -7.26 -41.41 12.34
CA GLY A 18 -6.33 -40.89 11.35
C GLY A 18 -6.97 -39.85 10.43
N LEU A 19 -8.20 -40.11 9.96
CA LEU A 19 -8.93 -39.19 9.09
C LEU A 19 -9.34 -37.91 9.84
N ALA A 20 -9.83 -38.05 11.07
CA ALA A 20 -10.17 -36.91 11.92
C ALA A 20 -8.93 -36.04 12.22
N ALA A 21 -7.78 -36.65 12.49
CA ALA A 21 -6.53 -35.93 12.69
C ALA A 21 -6.06 -35.21 11.41
N ALA A 22 -6.16 -35.86 10.25
CA ALA A 22 -5.82 -35.24 8.97
C ALA A 22 -6.70 -34.03 8.65
N ILE A 23 -8.01 -34.13 8.91
CA ILE A 23 -8.95 -33.01 8.74
C ILE A 23 -8.66 -31.89 9.74
N ALA A 24 -8.43 -32.23 11.02
CA ALA A 24 -8.18 -31.27 12.08
C ALA A 24 -6.92 -30.42 11.84
N VAL A 25 -5.94 -30.92 11.09
CA VAL A 25 -4.73 -30.17 10.71
C VAL A 25 -4.84 -29.58 9.31
N GLY A 26 -5.36 -30.34 8.36
CA GLY A 26 -5.45 -29.96 6.95
C GLY A 26 -6.39 -28.78 6.69
N LEU A 27 -7.58 -28.78 7.30
CA LEU A 27 -8.55 -27.69 7.08
C LEU A 27 -8.05 -26.36 7.64
N PRO A 28 -7.56 -26.25 8.90
CA PRO A 28 -7.01 -24.98 9.39
C PRO A 28 -5.81 -24.51 8.59
N GLY A 29 -4.90 -25.42 8.22
CA GLY A 29 -3.74 -25.10 7.39
C GLY A 29 -4.14 -24.52 6.03
N TRP A 30 -5.15 -25.12 5.38
CA TRP A 30 -5.72 -24.62 4.14
C TRP A 30 -6.35 -23.23 4.29
N LEU A 31 -7.20 -23.03 5.31
CA LEU A 31 -7.89 -21.75 5.55
C LEU A 31 -6.91 -20.61 5.83
N ILE A 32 -5.87 -20.87 6.62
CA ILE A 32 -4.81 -19.90 6.91
C ILE A 32 -4.06 -19.56 5.62
N THR A 33 -3.72 -20.56 4.82
CA THR A 33 -3.01 -20.38 3.55
C THR A 33 -3.83 -19.53 2.57
N GLN A 34 -5.11 -19.84 2.40
CA GLN A 34 -6.03 -19.09 1.53
C GLN A 34 -6.16 -17.64 1.98
N SER A 35 -6.34 -17.42 3.28
CA SER A 35 -6.42 -16.06 3.85
C SER A 35 -5.13 -15.26 3.62
N TYR A 36 -3.98 -15.92 3.70
CA TYR A 36 -2.68 -15.29 3.49
C TYR A 36 -2.44 -14.95 2.01
N LEU A 37 -2.76 -15.88 1.10
CA LEU A 37 -2.66 -15.67 -0.35
C LEU A 37 -3.61 -14.56 -0.82
N GLY A 38 -4.87 -14.56 -0.36
CA GLY A 38 -5.83 -13.51 -0.71
C GLY A 38 -5.38 -12.10 -0.27
N LYS A 39 -4.77 -11.97 0.92
CA LYS A 39 -4.19 -10.69 1.37
C LYS A 39 -3.05 -10.22 0.49
N ARG A 40 -2.21 -11.14 0.02
CA ARG A 40 -1.14 -10.83 -0.92
C ARG A 40 -1.68 -10.38 -2.27
N GLU A 41 -2.66 -11.10 -2.82
CA GLU A 41 -3.27 -10.76 -4.10
C GLU A 41 -3.91 -9.38 -4.06
N ALA A 42 -4.65 -9.06 -2.99
CA ALA A 42 -5.18 -7.72 -2.77
C ALA A 42 -4.07 -6.65 -2.72
N ALA A 43 -2.95 -6.94 -2.05
CA ALA A 43 -1.81 -6.02 -1.99
C ALA A 43 -1.13 -5.82 -3.35
N LEU A 44 -1.02 -6.88 -4.15
CA LEU A 44 -0.47 -6.82 -5.52
C LEU A 44 -1.40 -6.05 -6.45
N PHE A 45 -2.71 -6.25 -6.33
CA PHE A 45 -3.71 -5.50 -7.07
C PHE A 45 -3.60 -3.99 -6.78
N LEU A 46 -3.60 -3.61 -5.50
CA LEU A 46 -3.42 -2.21 -5.09
C LEU A 46 -2.10 -1.62 -5.59
N ALA A 47 -1.02 -2.40 -5.59
CA ALA A 47 0.25 -1.98 -6.13
C ALA A 47 0.18 -1.77 -7.65
N SER A 48 -0.45 -2.69 -8.40
CA SER A 48 -0.57 -2.56 -9.86
C SER A 48 -1.34 -1.32 -10.30
N GLU A 49 -2.38 -0.92 -9.55
CA GLU A 49 -3.12 0.32 -9.84
C GLU A 49 -2.32 1.60 -9.50
N ALA A 50 -1.36 1.48 -8.58
CA ALA A 50 -0.52 2.57 -8.12
C ALA A 50 0.79 2.72 -8.90
N VAL A 51 1.25 1.66 -9.57
CA VAL A 51 2.41 1.72 -10.46
C VAL A 51 2.02 2.54 -11.68
N VAL A 52 2.74 3.63 -11.87
CA VAL A 52 2.58 4.50 -13.02
C VAL A 52 3.98 4.80 -13.54
N ASP A 53 4.19 4.52 -14.82
CA ASP A 53 5.43 4.86 -15.51
C ASP A 53 5.34 6.28 -16.07
N GLY A 54 6.42 7.03 -15.94
CA GLY A 54 6.49 8.40 -16.41
C GLY A 54 7.81 9.06 -16.04
N PRO A 55 8.07 10.27 -16.57
CA PRO A 55 9.26 11.01 -16.20
C PRO A 55 9.20 11.44 -14.73
N PRO A 56 10.35 11.53 -14.03
CA PRO A 56 10.38 12.06 -12.68
C PRO A 56 9.92 13.52 -12.69
N CYS A 57 9.21 13.94 -11.64
CA CYS A 57 8.83 15.34 -11.49
C CYS A 57 10.09 16.21 -11.23
N PRO A 58 10.13 17.45 -11.73
CA PRO A 58 11.14 18.43 -11.33
C PRO A 58 11.18 18.58 -9.81
N SER A 59 12.34 18.31 -9.21
CA SER A 59 12.59 18.53 -7.78
C SER A 59 13.12 19.93 -7.53
N LEU A 60 12.59 20.61 -6.52
CA LEU A 60 13.03 21.94 -6.13
C LEU A 60 13.71 21.93 -4.76
N THR A 61 14.75 22.75 -4.63
CA THR A 61 15.22 23.18 -3.31
C THR A 61 14.22 24.14 -2.68
N GLU A 62 14.34 24.35 -1.37
CA GLU A 62 13.54 25.36 -0.66
C GLU A 62 13.70 26.76 -1.25
N ALA A 63 14.95 27.19 -1.47
CA ALA A 63 15.25 28.49 -2.06
C ALA A 63 14.62 28.68 -3.44
N GLN A 64 14.63 27.64 -4.30
CA GLN A 64 13.98 27.69 -5.61
C GLN A 64 12.46 27.79 -5.50
N PHE A 65 11.86 27.01 -4.59
CA PHE A 65 10.42 27.04 -4.34
C PHE A 65 9.95 28.43 -3.89
N ASP A 66 10.71 29.05 -2.99
CA ASP A 66 10.41 30.38 -2.47
C ASP A 66 10.67 31.48 -3.49
N ALA A 67 11.78 31.41 -4.23
CA ALA A 67 12.12 32.37 -5.29
C ALA A 67 11.07 32.38 -6.41
N GLN A 68 10.47 31.24 -6.73
CA GLN A 68 9.38 31.12 -7.70
C GLN A 68 8.02 31.54 -7.12
N GLY A 69 7.94 31.86 -5.83
CA GLY A 69 6.70 32.23 -5.16
C GLY A 69 5.67 31.10 -5.10
N LEU A 70 6.13 29.85 -5.18
CA LEU A 70 5.24 28.69 -5.17
C LEU A 70 4.57 28.52 -3.80
N LYS A 71 3.35 27.97 -3.80
CA LYS A 71 2.56 27.73 -2.58
C LYS A 71 1.87 26.39 -2.66
N ALA A 72 1.75 25.72 -1.51
CA ALA A 72 1.03 24.46 -1.36
C ALA A 72 0.04 24.51 -0.17
N PRO A 73 -1.01 25.35 -0.23
CA PRO A 73 -1.91 25.58 0.90
C PRO A 73 -2.78 24.38 1.30
N LYS A 74 -3.01 23.42 0.39
CA LYS A 74 -3.88 22.27 0.65
C LYS A 74 -3.07 21.10 1.17
N ALA A 75 -2.96 20.97 2.49
CA ALA A 75 -2.28 19.87 3.15
C ALA A 75 -3.25 18.73 3.54
N THR A 76 -2.79 17.50 3.42
CA THR A 76 -3.50 16.30 3.88
C THR A 76 -2.50 15.33 4.48
N PHE A 77 -2.81 14.74 5.64
CA PHE A 77 -1.94 13.76 6.31
C PHE A 77 -2.45 12.35 6.04
N TYR A 78 -1.56 11.44 5.65
CA TYR A 78 -1.88 10.04 5.37
C TYR A 78 -0.67 9.15 5.68
N GLU A 79 -0.87 8.06 6.43
CA GLU A 79 0.20 7.14 6.87
C GLU A 79 1.41 7.86 7.51
N GLY A 80 1.15 8.91 8.29
CA GLY A 80 2.20 9.71 8.95
C GLY A 80 3.01 10.63 8.02
N VAL A 81 2.57 10.81 6.78
CA VAL A 81 3.19 11.71 5.80
C VAL A 81 2.25 12.88 5.48
N GLY A 82 2.79 14.09 5.44
CA GLY A 82 2.08 15.28 4.97
C GLY A 82 2.21 15.46 3.46
N PHE A 83 1.08 15.53 2.77
CA PHE A 83 0.99 15.80 1.33
C PHE A 83 0.33 17.15 1.12
N ALA A 84 1.13 18.16 0.81
CA ALA A 84 0.63 19.50 0.51
C ALA A 84 0.70 19.80 -0.99
N ARG A 85 -0.34 20.44 -1.52
CA ARG A 85 -0.49 20.77 -2.94
C ARG A 85 -1.10 22.15 -3.15
N GLN A 86 -0.93 22.71 -4.35
CA GLN A 86 -1.60 23.96 -4.71
C GLN A 86 -3.05 23.72 -5.16
N PHE A 87 -3.24 22.80 -6.09
CA PHE A 87 -4.53 22.50 -6.70
C PHE A 87 -4.76 20.99 -6.85
N GLY A 88 -5.85 20.61 -7.52
CA GLY A 88 -6.15 19.22 -7.86
C GLY A 88 -6.72 18.38 -6.71
N HIS A 89 -7.24 17.22 -7.11
CA HIS A 89 -7.69 16.18 -6.20
C HIS A 89 -6.55 15.21 -5.91
N MET A 90 -6.69 14.48 -4.82
CA MET A 90 -5.72 13.49 -4.38
C MET A 90 -6.45 12.23 -3.93
N GLU A 91 -5.96 11.07 -4.35
CA GLU A 91 -6.35 9.77 -3.84
C GLU A 91 -5.09 9.06 -3.32
N CYS A 92 -5.15 8.58 -2.08
CA CYS A 92 -4.02 7.92 -1.43
C CYS A 92 -4.35 6.46 -1.12
N ARG A 93 -3.31 5.62 -1.19
CA ARG A 93 -3.36 4.22 -0.80
C ARG A 93 -2.06 3.78 -0.14
N ALA A 94 -2.16 2.83 0.77
CA ALA A 94 -1.01 2.24 1.46
C ALA A 94 -0.55 0.97 0.72
N LEU A 95 0.67 0.97 0.20
CA LEU A 95 1.26 -0.19 -0.48
C LEU A 95 2.17 -0.97 0.45
N ARG A 96 2.12 -2.30 0.38
CA ARG A 96 2.99 -3.18 1.17
C ARG A 96 4.36 -3.35 0.52
N TYR A 97 5.41 -3.36 1.33
CA TYR A 97 6.74 -3.74 0.87
C TYR A 97 6.81 -5.24 0.48
N GLY A 98 7.79 -5.59 -0.34
CA GLY A 98 8.14 -7.00 -0.62
C GLY A 98 7.05 -7.77 -1.37
N ALA A 99 6.45 -7.17 -2.40
CA ALA A 99 5.44 -7.82 -3.25
C ALA A 99 4.24 -8.38 -2.47
N GLY A 100 3.77 -7.63 -1.47
CA GLY A 100 2.60 -7.99 -0.65
C GLY A 100 2.90 -8.84 0.59
N TRP A 101 4.13 -9.37 0.72
CA TRP A 101 4.52 -10.19 1.88
C TRP A 101 4.90 -9.36 3.12
N GLY A 102 5.33 -8.11 2.92
CA GLY A 102 5.71 -7.23 4.02
C GLY A 102 4.52 -6.83 4.88
N THR A 103 4.78 -6.66 6.18
CA THR A 103 3.81 -6.09 7.14
C THR A 103 3.83 -4.56 7.16
N ARG A 104 4.96 -3.96 6.78
CA ARG A 104 5.10 -2.51 6.66
C ARG A 104 4.45 -2.03 5.36
N VAL A 105 3.94 -0.81 5.41
CA VAL A 105 3.37 -0.11 4.26
C VAL A 105 4.07 1.22 4.01
N TYR A 106 3.88 1.77 2.82
CA TYR A 106 4.22 3.14 2.49
C TYR A 106 3.08 3.80 1.72
N PRO A 107 2.85 5.11 1.92
CA PRO A 107 1.81 5.80 1.19
C PRO A 107 2.24 6.07 -0.26
N VAL A 108 1.28 5.89 -1.16
CA VAL A 108 1.32 6.39 -2.53
C VAL A 108 0.07 7.20 -2.78
N CYS A 109 0.23 8.46 -3.17
CA CYS A 109 -0.85 9.37 -3.49
C CYS A 109 -0.77 9.79 -4.96
N GLN A 110 -1.91 9.70 -5.64
CA GLN A 110 -2.09 10.11 -7.02
C GLN A 110 -2.84 11.44 -7.06
N PHE A 111 -2.39 12.35 -7.92
CA PHE A 111 -2.87 13.71 -8.03
C PHE A 111 -3.30 13.99 -9.46
N THR A 112 -4.46 14.64 -9.60
CA THR A 112 -4.99 15.00 -10.93
C THR A 112 -4.20 16.15 -11.58
N SER A 113 -3.83 17.16 -10.79
CA SER A 113 -3.24 18.41 -11.28
C SER A 113 -2.69 19.29 -10.14
N PRO A 114 -1.64 18.87 -9.41
CA PRO A 114 -1.24 19.53 -8.17
C PRO A 114 -0.55 20.89 -8.36
N LYS A 115 -0.02 21.18 -9.56
CA LYS A 115 0.92 22.27 -9.90
C LYS A 115 2.23 22.23 -9.10
N THR A 116 2.15 22.23 -7.77
CA THR A 116 3.26 22.12 -6.84
C THR A 116 2.94 21.11 -5.76
N LEU A 117 3.97 20.46 -5.22
CA LEU A 117 3.86 19.47 -4.16
C LEU A 117 4.93 19.73 -3.10
N VAL A 118 4.53 19.64 -1.83
CA VAL A 118 5.43 19.61 -0.69
C VAL A 118 5.10 18.38 0.14
N ILE A 119 6.09 17.50 0.29
CA ILE A 119 5.95 16.21 0.95
C ILE A 119 6.79 16.25 2.21
N THR A 120 6.14 16.11 3.36
CA THR A 120 6.79 16.19 4.67
C THR A 120 6.78 14.82 5.34
N THR A 121 7.96 14.30 5.65
CA THR A 121 8.14 13.04 6.36
C THR A 121 9.10 13.24 7.54
N PRO A 122 9.22 12.27 8.47
CA PRO A 122 10.23 12.33 9.52
C PRO A 122 11.68 12.42 9.02
N LYS A 123 11.93 12.05 7.74
CA LYS A 123 13.27 12.10 7.14
C LYS A 123 13.57 13.41 6.41
N GLY A 124 12.59 14.29 6.23
CA GLY A 124 12.80 15.58 5.59
C GLY A 124 11.58 16.12 4.85
N VAL A 125 11.85 17.11 4.00
CA VAL A 125 10.84 17.77 3.16
C VAL A 125 11.31 17.72 1.72
N TRP A 126 10.43 17.23 0.83
CA TRP A 126 10.66 17.19 -0.60
C TRP A 126 9.70 18.13 -1.30
N ARG A 127 10.19 18.90 -2.26
CA ARG A 127 9.40 19.84 -3.04
C ARG A 127 9.48 19.45 -4.49
N PHE A 128 8.32 19.36 -5.14
CA PHE A 128 8.22 19.03 -6.57
C PHE A 128 7.35 20.05 -7.29
N GLU A 129 7.66 20.28 -8.56
CA GLU A 129 6.86 21.11 -9.45
C GLU A 129 6.50 20.31 -10.71
N PRO A 130 5.43 19.49 -10.65
CA PRO A 130 4.91 18.84 -11.85
C PRO A 130 4.46 19.84 -12.92
N GLY A 131 4.06 21.04 -12.51
CA GLY A 131 3.54 22.07 -13.41
C GLY A 131 2.01 22.06 -13.51
N PRO A 132 1.41 23.14 -14.01
CA PRO A 132 -0.03 23.29 -14.09
C PRO A 132 -0.64 22.24 -15.04
N GLY A 133 -1.77 21.65 -14.63
CA GLY A 133 -2.50 20.66 -15.43
C GLY A 133 -1.84 19.28 -15.54
N GLN A 134 -0.62 19.09 -15.02
CA GLN A 134 0.09 17.83 -15.10
C GLN A 134 -0.33 16.88 -13.97
N PRO A 135 -0.72 15.63 -14.27
CA PRO A 135 -0.94 14.63 -13.24
C PRO A 135 0.39 14.22 -12.58
N ALA A 136 0.32 13.77 -11.33
CA ALA A 136 1.51 13.27 -10.63
C ALA A 136 1.16 12.15 -9.66
N THR A 137 2.10 11.24 -9.45
CA THR A 137 2.04 10.19 -8.44
C THR A 137 3.23 10.36 -7.51
N VAL A 138 2.98 10.45 -6.21
CA VAL A 138 4.02 10.50 -5.19
C VAL A 138 3.98 9.25 -4.34
N GLY A 139 5.07 8.49 -4.34
CA GLY A 139 5.31 7.41 -3.39
C GLY A 139 6.34 7.82 -2.34
N VAL A 140 6.21 7.28 -1.12
CA VAL A 140 7.15 7.58 -0.03
C VAL A 140 7.83 6.31 0.50
N PRO A 141 8.51 5.53 -0.37
CA PRO A 141 9.22 4.34 0.08
C PRO A 141 10.36 4.72 1.02
N ASN A 142 10.46 3.99 2.12
CA ASN A 142 11.43 4.17 3.19
C ASN A 142 11.48 5.60 3.74
N GLY A 143 10.36 6.34 3.70
CA GLY A 143 10.27 7.71 4.19
C GLY A 143 10.85 8.78 3.25
N GLN A 144 11.27 8.41 2.03
CA GLN A 144 11.77 9.36 1.04
C GLN A 144 10.75 9.54 -0.08
N ALA A 145 10.38 10.79 -0.38
CA ALA A 145 9.40 11.06 -1.42
C ALA A 145 10.02 10.89 -2.82
N LYS A 146 9.29 10.19 -3.70
CA LYS A 146 9.58 10.06 -5.13
C LYS A 146 8.34 10.48 -5.89
N CYS A 147 8.51 11.35 -6.88
CA CYS A 147 7.43 11.89 -7.70
C CYS A 147 7.62 11.48 -9.16
N VAL A 148 6.56 10.96 -9.77
CA VAL A 148 6.46 10.65 -11.19
C VAL A 148 5.35 11.51 -11.78
N MET A 149 5.58 12.11 -12.94
CA MET A 149 4.65 13.00 -13.63
C MET A 149 3.64 12.20 -14.46
N ALA A 150 2.89 11.33 -13.79
CA ALA A 150 1.82 10.53 -14.35
C ALA A 150 0.86 10.08 -13.23
N SER A 151 -0.39 9.79 -13.55
CA SER A 151 -1.41 9.34 -12.59
C SER A 151 -2.48 8.50 -13.30
N ASN A 152 -2.92 7.40 -12.66
CA ASN A 152 -4.10 6.64 -13.11
C ASN A 152 -5.41 7.25 -12.57
N PHE A 153 -5.31 8.12 -11.57
CA PHE A 153 -6.45 8.80 -10.95
C PHE A 153 -6.91 10.00 -11.80
N THR A 154 -8.19 9.97 -12.19
CA THR A 154 -8.86 11.02 -12.97
C THR A 154 -10.14 11.48 -12.27
N ILE A 155 -10.62 12.69 -12.56
CA ILE A 155 -11.88 13.20 -11.97
C ILE A 155 -13.08 12.31 -12.32
N LYS A 156 -13.07 11.68 -13.50
CA LYS A 156 -14.12 10.71 -13.89
C LYS A 156 -14.22 9.53 -12.90
N ALA A 157 -13.10 9.12 -12.32
CA ALA A 157 -13.07 8.08 -11.29
C ALA A 157 -13.71 8.52 -9.96
N LEU A 158 -13.74 9.83 -9.66
CA LEU A 158 -14.41 10.36 -8.47
C LEU A 158 -15.94 10.35 -8.59
N THR A 159 -16.48 10.52 -9.80
CA THR A 159 -17.93 10.54 -10.05
C THR A 159 -18.54 9.17 -10.33
N ALA A 160 -17.70 8.13 -10.49
CA ALA A 160 -18.13 6.77 -10.79
C ALA A 160 -18.20 5.85 -9.54
N ARG A 161 -17.86 6.37 -8.36
CA ARG A 161 -18.02 5.73 -7.05
C ARG A 161 -19.23 6.32 -6.34
#